data_AF-K0S9N5-F1
#
_entry.id   AF-K0S9N5-F1
#
_cell.length_a   1.000
_cell.length_b   1.000
_cell.length_c   1.000
_cell.angle_alpha   90.00
_cell.angle_beta   90.00
_cell.angle_gamma   90.00
#
_symmetry.space_group_name_H-M   'P 1'
#
loop_
_entity.id
_entity.type
_entity.pdbx_description
1 polymer ?
#
loop_
_entity_poly.entity_id
_entity_poly.type
_entity_poly.pdbx_seq_one_letter_code
_entity_poly.pdbx_strand_id
1 'polypeptide(L)'
;MSFRTSIELYRDLLRLVKHIAPGTTSPKSIALRAMIRGEFDKSRHLSPDRAADQPQIESMKANAVRALSNYMLYESGVQDKSRGGKLGSAMDRFHDRNMEDMHDSAAEERPARPAASKQEGPSGEHTPR
;
A
#
# COMPACT_ATOMS: atom_id res chain seq x y z
N MET A 1 -13.61 -15.24 -19.40
CA MET A 1 -12.92 -15.11 -18.10
C MET A 1 -13.97 -15.24 -17.01
N SER A 2 -13.87 -16.22 -16.12
CA SER A 2 -14.84 -16.36 -15.02
C SER A 2 -14.56 -15.28 -13.97
N PHE A 3 -15.42 -14.27 -13.90
CA PHE A 3 -15.32 -13.23 -12.88
C PHE A 3 -15.73 -13.82 -11.53
N ARG A 4 -14.77 -13.92 -10.59
CA ARG A 4 -15.11 -14.27 -9.20
C ARG A 4 -16.14 -13.27 -8.67
N THR A 5 -17.22 -13.79 -8.12
CA THR A 5 -18.23 -13.00 -7.44
C THR A 5 -17.64 -12.42 -6.14
N SER A 6 -18.23 -11.32 -5.65
CA SER A 6 -17.84 -10.72 -4.36
C SER A 6 -17.92 -11.72 -3.21
N ILE A 7 -18.90 -12.63 -3.24
CA ILE A 7 -19.09 -13.69 -2.25
C ILE A 7 -17.94 -14.71 -2.29
N GLU A 8 -17.52 -15.14 -3.48
CA GLU A 8 -16.39 -16.05 -3.64
C GLU A 8 -15.10 -15.42 -3.13
N LEU A 9 -14.87 -14.14 -3.45
CA LEU A 9 -13.72 -13.39 -2.96
C LEU A 9 -13.71 -13.27 -1.43
N TYR A 10 -14.87 -12.98 -0.81
CA TYR A 10 -14.99 -12.96 0.65
C TYR A 10 -14.64 -14.32 1.27
N ARG A 11 -15.14 -15.42 0.70
CA ARG A 11 -14.83 -16.77 1.17
C ARG A 11 -13.34 -17.11 1.02
N ASP A 12 -12.74 -16.74 -0.09
CA ASP A 12 -11.31 -16.95 -0.34
C ASP A 12 -10.45 -16.18 0.66
N LEU A 13 -10.79 -14.92 0.95
CA LEU A 13 -10.10 -14.12 1.97
C LEU A 13 -10.25 -14.72 3.37
N LEU A 14 -11.41 -15.28 3.73
CA LEU A 14 -11.58 -15.96 5.01
C LEU A 14 -10.79 -17.28 5.10
N ARG A 15 -10.70 -18.05 4.00
CA ARG A 15 -9.84 -19.24 3.93
C ARG A 15 -8.39 -18.85 4.07
N LEU A 16 -7.98 -17.75 3.45
CA LEU A 16 -6.65 -17.21 3.61
C LEU A 16 -6.35 -16.92 5.07
N VAL A 17 -7.21 -16.19 5.79
CA VAL A 17 -6.95 -15.88 7.21
C VAL A 17 -6.72 -17.14 8.05
N LYS A 18 -7.45 -18.24 7.77
CA LYS A 18 -7.23 -19.53 8.46
C LYS A 18 -5.82 -20.07 8.26
N HIS A 19 -5.21 -19.79 7.12
CA HIS A 19 -3.84 -20.16 6.78
C HIS A 19 -2.81 -19.22 7.44
N ILE A 20 -3.01 -17.90 7.37
CA ILE A 20 -2.09 -16.89 7.94
C ILE A 20 -2.04 -16.96 9.48
N ALA A 21 -3.21 -17.13 10.09
CA ALA A 21 -3.41 -17.09 11.52
C ALA A 21 -4.29 -18.28 11.93
N PRO A 22 -3.70 -19.47 12.09
CA PRO A 22 -4.42 -20.65 12.50
C PRO A 22 -5.16 -20.42 13.82
N GLY A 23 -6.37 -20.98 13.91
CA GLY A 23 -7.28 -20.75 15.03
C GLY A 23 -8.20 -19.55 14.82
N THR A 24 -9.43 -19.67 15.29
CA THR A 24 -10.47 -18.62 15.18
C THR A 24 -10.41 -17.60 16.32
N THR A 25 -9.67 -17.90 17.38
CA THR A 25 -9.59 -17.10 18.61
C THR A 25 -8.30 -16.30 18.76
N SER A 26 -7.33 -16.46 17.84
CA SER A 26 -6.10 -15.68 17.92
C SER A 26 -6.40 -14.20 17.66
N PRO A 27 -5.80 -13.25 18.41
CA PRO A 27 -6.01 -11.82 18.21
C PRO A 27 -5.79 -11.38 16.75
N LYS A 28 -4.78 -11.97 16.09
CA LYS A 28 -4.47 -11.74 14.68
C LYS A 28 -5.60 -12.23 13.75
N SER A 29 -6.12 -13.44 13.96
CA SER A 29 -7.24 -13.99 13.16
C SER A 29 -8.52 -13.16 13.33
N ILE A 30 -8.82 -12.72 14.56
CA ILE A 30 -9.96 -11.86 14.87
C ILE A 30 -9.82 -10.52 14.15
N ALA A 31 -8.67 -9.85 14.28
CA ALA A 31 -8.40 -8.56 13.64
C ALA A 31 -8.52 -8.64 12.12
N LEU A 32 -7.92 -9.67 11.50
CA LEU A 32 -7.98 -9.86 10.04
C LEU A 32 -9.41 -10.12 9.55
N ARG A 33 -10.19 -10.95 10.26
CA ARG A 33 -11.60 -11.20 9.93
C ARG A 33 -12.45 -9.93 10.07
N ALA A 34 -12.22 -9.15 11.12
CA ALA A 34 -12.91 -7.89 11.35
C ALA A 34 -12.60 -6.87 10.25
N MET A 35 -11.32 -6.75 9.86
CA MET A 35 -10.88 -5.89 8.76
C MET A 35 -11.56 -6.29 7.44
N ILE A 36 -11.53 -7.58 7.07
CA ILE A 36 -12.17 -8.06 5.84
C ILE A 36 -13.67 -7.73 5.85
N ARG A 37 -14.37 -8.01 6.97
CA ARG A 37 -15.78 -7.65 7.09
C ARG A 37 -16.01 -6.15 6.92
N GLY A 38 -15.20 -5.32 7.57
CA GLY A 38 -15.28 -3.87 7.45
C GLY A 38 -15.13 -3.38 6.02
N GLU A 39 -14.19 -3.93 5.24
CA GLU A 39 -14.04 -3.56 3.83
C GLU A 39 -15.24 -3.97 2.98
N PHE A 40 -15.82 -5.15 3.21
CA PHE A 40 -17.02 -5.58 2.50
C PHE A 40 -18.25 -4.75 2.91
N ASP A 41 -18.37 -4.40 4.18
CA ASP A 41 -19.47 -3.56 4.70
C ASP A 41 -19.46 -2.16 4.06
N LYS A 42 -18.28 -1.57 3.82
CA LYS A 42 -18.17 -0.29 3.09
C LYS A 42 -18.80 -0.34 1.71
N SER A 43 -18.72 -1.49 1.04
CA SER A 43 -19.28 -1.69 -0.31
C SER A 43 -20.72 -2.23 -0.33
N ARG A 44 -21.33 -2.47 0.83
CA ARG A 44 -22.64 -3.16 0.94
C ARG A 44 -23.78 -2.45 0.20
N HIS A 45 -23.68 -1.14 0.03
CA HIS A 45 -24.69 -0.32 -0.63
C HIS A 45 -24.56 -0.31 -2.16
N LEU A 46 -23.45 -0.79 -2.70
CA LEU A 46 -23.18 -0.82 -4.14
C LEU A 46 -23.92 -2.01 -4.77
N SER A 47 -24.57 -1.78 -5.90
CA SER A 47 -25.29 -2.82 -6.64
C SER A 47 -24.63 -3.09 -8.00
N PRO A 48 -24.35 -4.36 -8.36
CA PRO A 48 -23.82 -4.70 -9.68
C PRO A 48 -24.79 -4.38 -10.82
N ASP A 49 -26.09 -4.24 -10.52
CA ASP A 49 -27.15 -3.90 -11.48
C ASP A 49 -27.21 -2.39 -11.75
N ARG A 50 -26.50 -1.58 -10.97
CA ARG A 50 -26.36 -0.13 -11.18
C ARG A 50 -25.07 0.14 -11.95
N ALA A 51 -25.20 0.62 -13.19
CA ALA A 51 -24.06 0.92 -14.05
C ALA A 51 -23.07 1.93 -13.42
N ALA A 52 -23.57 2.88 -12.61
CA ALA A 52 -22.73 3.85 -11.91
C ALA A 52 -21.81 3.23 -10.84
N ASP A 53 -22.22 2.11 -10.24
CA ASP A 53 -21.49 1.46 -9.15
C ASP A 53 -20.44 0.45 -9.67
N GLN A 54 -20.60 -0.03 -10.91
CA GLN A 54 -19.73 -1.05 -11.50
C GLN A 54 -18.23 -0.70 -11.50
N PRO A 55 -17.79 0.51 -11.90
CA PRO A 55 -16.37 0.86 -11.87
C PRO A 55 -15.77 0.78 -10.46
N GLN A 56 -16.54 1.18 -9.45
CA GLN A 56 -16.11 1.12 -8.06
C GLN A 56 -16.02 -0.32 -7.57
N ILE A 57 -17.03 -1.15 -7.86
CA ILE A 57 -17.05 -2.58 -7.53
C ILE A 57 -15.83 -3.29 -8.14
N GLU A 58 -15.55 -3.07 -9.42
CA GLU A 58 -14.42 -3.70 -10.11
C GLU A 58 -13.07 -3.22 -9.56
N SER A 59 -12.93 -1.92 -9.24
CA SER A 59 -11.73 -1.39 -8.58
C SER A 59 -11.50 -2.05 -7.21
N MET A 60 -12.54 -2.18 -6.39
CA MET A 60 -12.45 -2.82 -5.08
C MET A 60 -12.10 -4.31 -5.19
N LYS A 61 -12.71 -5.05 -6.14
CA LYS A 61 -12.35 -6.44 -6.44
C LYS A 61 -10.90 -6.55 -6.89
N ALA A 62 -10.46 -5.72 -7.82
CA ALA A 62 -9.10 -5.74 -8.34
C ALA A 62 -8.06 -5.49 -7.24
N ASN A 63 -8.34 -4.56 -6.33
CA ASN A 63 -7.47 -4.28 -5.18
C ASN A 63 -7.39 -5.46 -4.21
N ALA A 64 -8.53 -6.08 -3.89
CA ALA A 64 -8.57 -7.26 -3.04
C ALA A 64 -7.86 -8.47 -3.68
N VAL A 65 -8.04 -8.69 -4.98
CA VAL A 65 -7.31 -9.74 -5.73
C VAL A 65 -5.81 -9.48 -5.73
N ARG A 66 -5.38 -8.23 -5.98
CA ARG A 66 -3.96 -7.86 -5.93
C ARG A 66 -3.36 -8.11 -4.55
N ALA A 67 -4.05 -7.70 -3.48
CA ALA A 67 -3.60 -7.95 -2.11
C ALA A 67 -3.47 -9.45 -1.81
N LEU A 68 -4.45 -10.26 -2.23
CA LEU A 68 -4.43 -11.72 -2.11
C LEU A 68 -3.24 -12.33 -2.87
N SER A 69 -3.04 -11.93 -4.14
CA SER A 69 -1.93 -12.40 -4.96
C SER A 69 -0.57 -12.03 -4.38
N ASN A 70 -0.41 -10.81 -3.85
CA ASN A 70 0.83 -10.36 -3.22
C ASN A 70 1.14 -11.19 -1.97
N TYR A 71 0.13 -11.51 -1.16
CA TYR A 71 0.32 -12.37 -0.01
C TYR A 71 0.73 -13.79 -0.42
N MET A 72 0.05 -14.39 -1.40
CA MET A 72 0.38 -15.74 -1.90
C MET A 72 1.82 -15.81 -2.42
N LEU A 73 2.25 -14.78 -3.14
CA LEU A 73 3.62 -14.67 -3.65
C LEU A 73 4.63 -14.58 -2.50
N TYR A 74 4.38 -13.72 -1.51
CA TYR A 74 5.23 -13.61 -0.32
C TYR A 74 5.32 -14.94 0.43
N GLU A 75 4.20 -15.61 0.67
CA GLU A 75 4.20 -16.89 1.37
C GLU A 75 4.98 -17.96 0.59
N SER A 76 4.78 -18.02 -0.73
CA SER A 76 5.53 -18.92 -1.62
C SER A 76 7.03 -18.64 -1.56
N GLY A 77 7.43 -17.36 -1.54
CA GLY A 77 8.83 -16.95 -1.39
C GLY A 77 9.43 -17.35 -0.04
N VAL A 78 8.69 -17.18 1.07
CA VAL A 78 9.13 -17.60 2.41
C VAL A 78 9.33 -19.12 2.49
N GLN A 79 8.37 -19.90 1.99
CA GLN A 79 8.47 -21.35 1.94
C GLN A 79 9.64 -21.80 1.05
N ASP A 80 9.81 -21.20 -0.12
CA ASP A 80 10.91 -21.50 -1.05
C ASP A 80 12.27 -21.20 -0.41
N LYS A 81 12.41 -20.05 0.27
CA LYS A 81 13.63 -19.69 1.01
C LYS A 81 14.00 -20.74 2.05
N SER A 82 13.02 -21.23 2.82
CA SER A 82 13.23 -22.25 3.85
C SER A 82 13.75 -23.59 3.28
N ARG A 83 13.55 -23.81 1.98
CA ARG A 83 13.99 -24.99 1.22
C ARG A 83 15.21 -24.72 0.34
N GLY A 84 15.85 -23.55 0.46
CA GLY A 84 17.02 -23.16 -0.33
C GLY A 84 16.71 -22.75 -1.77
N GLY A 85 15.46 -22.35 -2.05
CA GLY A 85 15.02 -21.98 -3.38
C GLY A 85 15.38 -20.55 -3.79
N LYS A 86 15.26 -20.28 -5.10
CA LYS A 86 15.71 -19.05 -5.75
C LYS A 86 14.70 -17.91 -5.66
N LEU A 87 13.41 -18.20 -5.49
CA LEU A 87 12.36 -17.19 -5.42
C LEU A 87 12.48 -16.38 -4.14
N GLY A 88 12.64 -17.06 -3.01
CA GLY A 88 12.85 -16.40 -1.72
C GLY A 88 14.07 -15.45 -1.73
N SER A 89 15.19 -15.94 -2.27
CA SER A 89 16.41 -15.15 -2.43
C SER A 89 16.24 -13.94 -3.37
N ALA A 90 15.44 -14.08 -4.43
CA ALA A 90 15.16 -12.98 -5.34
C ALA A 90 14.27 -11.90 -4.71
N MET A 91 13.33 -12.29 -3.85
CA MET A 91 12.47 -11.37 -3.10
C MET A 91 13.27 -10.56 -2.08
N ASP A 92 14.19 -11.18 -1.35
CA ASP A 92 15.10 -10.45 -0.43
C ASP A 92 15.91 -9.39 -1.18
N ARG A 93 16.56 -9.77 -2.30
CA ARG A 93 17.33 -8.84 -3.13
C ARG A 93 16.50 -7.71 -3.74
N PHE A 94 15.21 -7.93 -3.97
CA PHE A 94 14.31 -6.90 -4.43
C PHE A 94 13.92 -5.95 -3.29
N HIS A 95 13.74 -6.48 -2.09
CA HIS A 95 13.46 -5.68 -0.90
C HIS A 95 14.67 -4.81 -0.52
N ASP A 96 15.87 -5.38 -0.49
CA ASP A 96 17.10 -4.68 -0.13
C ASP A 96 17.40 -3.51 -1.09
N ARG A 97 17.31 -3.73 -2.41
CA ARG A 97 17.52 -2.67 -3.41
C ARG A 97 16.53 -1.51 -3.29
N ASN A 98 15.26 -1.80 -3.01
CA ASN A 98 14.27 -0.73 -2.81
C ASN A 98 14.52 0.07 -1.53
N MET A 99 15.08 -0.56 -0.48
CA MET A 99 15.41 0.13 0.76
C MET A 99 16.66 1.02 0.60
N GLU A 100 17.65 0.58 -0.19
CA GLU A 100 18.82 1.38 -0.54
C GLU A 100 18.43 2.65 -1.33
N ASP A 101 17.60 2.52 -2.37
CA ASP A 101 17.15 3.67 -3.19
C ASP A 101 16.32 4.72 -2.39
N MET A 102 15.59 4.29 -1.35
CA MET A 102 14.88 5.22 -0.46
C MET A 102 15.82 5.97 0.49
N HIS A 103 16.94 5.36 0.88
CA HIS A 103 17.89 5.98 1.80
C HIS A 103 18.75 7.06 1.12
N ASP A 104 19.05 6.91 -0.17
CA ASP A 104 19.76 7.93 -0.95
C ASP A 104 18.86 9.13 -1.32
N SER A 105 17.55 8.90 -1.49
CA SER A 105 16.59 9.98 -1.81
C SER A 105 16.33 10.95 -0.64
N ALA A 106 16.65 10.54 0.60
CA ALA A 106 16.49 11.37 1.81
C ALA A 106 17.71 12.25 2.13
N ALA A 107 18.85 12.06 1.44
CA ALA A 107 20.10 12.77 1.71
C ALA A 107 20.30 14.04 0.84
N GLU A 108 19.41 14.32 -0.12
CA GLU A 108 19.57 15.41 -1.09
C GLU A 108 18.62 16.61 -0.87
N GLU A 109 18.17 16.86 0.35
CA GLU A 109 17.60 18.16 0.75
C GLU A 109 18.71 19.04 1.35
N ARG A 110 19.49 19.69 0.46
CA ARG A 110 20.45 20.72 0.87
C ARG A 110 19.69 21.96 1.38
N PRO A 111 19.92 22.46 2.60
CA PRO A 111 19.36 23.73 3.02
C PRO A 111 19.99 24.88 2.21
N ALA A 112 19.14 25.65 1.54
CA ALA A 112 19.53 26.90 0.89
C ALA A 112 20.12 27.86 1.93
N ARG A 113 21.34 28.35 1.65
CA ARG A 113 22.09 29.27 2.51
C ARG A 113 21.28 30.55 2.82
N PRO A 114 21.34 31.09 4.05
CA PRO A 114 20.84 32.44 4.30
C PRO A 114 21.83 33.46 3.74
N ALA A 115 21.36 34.33 2.84
CA ALA A 115 22.13 35.48 2.39
C ALA A 115 22.15 36.55 3.49
N ALA A 116 23.36 36.85 3.97
CA ALA A 116 23.62 37.86 4.99
C ALA A 116 23.38 39.28 4.46
N SER A 117 22.83 40.11 5.35
CA SER A 117 22.64 41.55 5.26
C SER A 117 23.96 42.33 5.24
N LYS A 118 23.99 43.47 4.52
CA LYS A 118 24.82 44.63 4.84
C LYS A 118 24.17 45.93 4.33
N GLN A 119 24.03 46.89 5.25
CA GLN A 119 23.53 48.25 5.11
C GLN A 119 24.53 49.16 4.36
N GLU A 120 24.05 50.26 3.76
CA GLU A 120 24.33 51.68 4.13
C GLU A 120 23.89 52.65 3.00
N GLY A 121 23.32 53.82 3.37
CA GLY A 121 22.81 54.88 2.48
C GLY A 121 23.91 55.75 1.81
N PRO A 122 23.66 56.98 1.30
CA PRO A 122 22.78 58.01 1.91
C PRO A 122 21.99 58.96 0.96
N SER A 123 21.04 59.68 1.57
CA SER A 123 20.65 61.10 1.44
C SER A 123 20.45 61.86 0.10
N GLY A 124 19.35 62.62 0.04
CA GLY A 124 19.08 63.77 -0.85
C GLY A 124 18.03 63.48 -1.92
N GLU A 125 17.01 64.30 -2.23
CA GLU A 125 16.72 65.70 -1.92
C GLU A 125 15.25 65.98 -2.32
N HIS A 126 14.63 66.94 -1.63
CA HIS A 126 13.30 67.52 -1.84
C HIS A 126 13.30 68.33 -3.17
N THR A 127 12.27 68.43 -4.02
CA THR A 127 11.04 69.27 -3.94
C THR A 127 10.43 69.37 -5.38
N PRO A 128 9.32 70.10 -5.69
CA PRO A 128 8.25 69.58 -6.55
C PRO A 128 8.07 70.37 -7.86
N ARG A 129 7.13 69.93 -8.72
CA ARG A 129 6.16 70.81 -9.41
C ARG A 129 5.08 69.98 -10.09
#